data_AF-X1LSD0-F1
#
_entry.id   AF-X1LSD0-F1
#
_cell.length_a   1.000
_cell.length_b   1.000
_cell.length_c   1.000
_cell.angle_alpha   90.00
_cell.angle_beta   90.00
_cell.angle_gamma   90.00
#
_symmetry.space_group_name_H-M   'P 1'
#
loop_
_entity.id
_entity.type
_entity.pdbx_description
1 polymer ?
#
loop_
_entity_poly.entity_id
_entity_poly.type
_entity_poly.pdbx_seq_one_letter_code
_entity_poly.pdbx_strand_id
1 'polypeptide(L)'
;MVKSPQTASAAIGFAKALEEDSAKFYEDLSQRYAQDKDGFLSLAKENRKNAAQVERAYYEVISDAIEGCFAFNLNPDKYTVKTELAEETSYSDALKKAVEIEEKIIKFYLDASEMSRALIGDVSRAFDKIAKKRGERIHRLKSLLTDRAR
;
A
#
# COMPACT_ATOMS: atom_id res chain seq x y z
N MET A 1 -0.68 -7.21 -21.35
CA MET A 1 -2.07 -7.29 -20.86
C MET A 1 -2.00 -7.77 -19.41
N VAL A 2 -2.12 -6.86 -18.44
CA VAL A 2 -2.16 -7.22 -17.02
C VAL A 2 -3.51 -7.90 -16.79
N LYS A 3 -3.52 -9.18 -16.39
CA LYS A 3 -4.77 -9.86 -16.05
C LYS A 3 -5.31 -9.23 -14.76
N SER A 4 -6.54 -8.77 -14.79
CA SER A 4 -7.29 -8.36 -13.59
C SER A 4 -7.23 -9.46 -12.52
N PRO A 5 -6.86 -9.18 -11.25
CA PRO A 5 -6.92 -10.13 -10.17
C PRO A 5 -8.39 -10.46 -9.92
N GLN A 6 -8.82 -11.58 -10.49
CA GLN A 6 -10.11 -12.18 -10.20
C GLN A 6 -9.99 -13.17 -9.03
N THR A 7 -8.80 -13.75 -8.83
CA THR A 7 -8.54 -14.67 -7.73
C THR A 7 -8.04 -13.95 -6.49
N ALA A 8 -8.35 -14.52 -5.32
CA ALA A 8 -7.84 -14.04 -4.05
C ALA A 8 -6.30 -14.09 -4.00
N SER A 9 -5.68 -15.15 -4.49
CA SER A 9 -4.21 -15.26 -4.58
C SER A 9 -3.58 -14.12 -5.41
N ALA A 10 -4.22 -13.72 -6.51
CA ALA A 10 -3.73 -12.63 -7.35
C ALA A 10 -3.93 -11.27 -6.66
N ALA A 11 -5.06 -11.05 -5.99
CA ALA A 11 -5.31 -9.81 -5.24
C ALA A 11 -4.32 -9.65 -4.07
N ILE A 12 -4.03 -10.74 -3.36
CA ILE A 12 -3.05 -10.79 -2.27
C ILE A 12 -1.63 -10.59 -2.79
N GLY A 13 -1.26 -11.24 -3.90
CA GLY A 13 0.03 -11.01 -4.56
C GLY A 13 0.20 -9.57 -5.03
N PHE A 14 -0.86 -8.95 -5.54
CA PHE A 14 -0.84 -7.54 -5.93
C PHE A 14 -0.72 -6.60 -4.72
N ALA A 15 -1.43 -6.87 -3.63
CA ALA A 15 -1.27 -6.14 -2.37
C ALA A 15 0.19 -6.19 -1.89
N LYS A 16 0.80 -7.38 -1.88
CA LYS A 16 2.21 -7.55 -1.52
C LYS A 16 3.16 -6.78 -2.44
N ALA A 17 2.91 -6.77 -3.75
CA ALA A 17 3.72 -6.00 -4.69
C ALA A 17 3.65 -4.49 -4.39
N LEU A 18 2.44 -3.94 -4.17
CA LEU A 18 2.26 -2.54 -3.78
C LEU A 18 3.00 -2.20 -2.48
N GLU A 19 2.94 -3.11 -1.49
CA GLU A 19 3.64 -2.94 -0.22
C GLU A 19 5.16 -2.90 -0.38
N GLU A 20 5.73 -3.86 -1.13
CA GLU A 20 7.17 -3.93 -1.40
C GLU A 20 7.67 -2.76 -2.24
N ASP A 21 6.93 -2.35 -3.28
CA ASP A 21 7.31 -1.21 -4.11
C ASP A 21 7.28 0.10 -3.31
N SER A 22 6.25 0.28 -2.48
CA SER A 22 6.19 1.43 -1.57
C SER A 22 7.25 1.36 -0.47
N ALA A 23 7.66 0.16 -0.01
CA ALA A 23 8.77 0.02 0.93
C ALA A 23 10.09 0.48 0.31
N LYS A 24 10.41 0.02 -0.92
CA LYS A 24 11.60 0.45 -1.67
C LYS A 24 11.60 1.95 -1.89
N PHE A 25 10.45 2.52 -2.27
CA PHE A 25 10.30 3.97 -2.42
C PHE A 25 10.72 4.72 -1.15
N TYR A 26 10.26 4.28 0.03
CA TYR A 26 10.66 4.91 1.29
C TYR A 26 12.13 4.64 1.65
N GLU A 27 12.68 3.47 1.33
CA GLU A 27 14.11 3.20 1.48
C GLU A 27 14.95 4.16 0.62
N ASP A 28 14.53 4.42 -0.62
CA ASP A 28 15.20 5.38 -1.52
C ASP A 28 15.10 6.82 -0.99
N LEU A 29 13.92 7.24 -0.50
CA LEU A 29 13.76 8.54 0.16
C LEU A 29 14.69 8.70 1.35
N SER A 30 14.87 7.64 2.14
CA SER A 30 15.74 7.66 3.32
C SER A 30 17.22 7.84 2.97
N GLN A 31 17.64 7.39 1.77
CA GLN A 31 19.00 7.58 1.27
C GLN A 31 19.20 8.99 0.72
N ARG A 32 18.19 9.54 0.04
CA ARG A 32 18.26 10.88 -0.59
C ARG A 32 18.10 12.02 0.40
N TYR A 33 17.26 11.86 1.42
CA TYR A 33 16.88 12.95 2.33
C TYR A 33 17.17 12.60 3.79
N ALA A 34 18.40 12.89 4.22
CA ALA A 34 18.90 12.56 5.56
C ALA A 34 18.05 13.13 6.71
N GLN A 35 17.38 14.27 6.49
CA GLN A 35 16.60 15.00 7.49
C GLN A 35 15.43 14.19 8.10
N ASP A 36 14.87 13.23 7.36
CA ASP A 36 13.73 12.41 7.81
C ASP A 36 14.00 10.90 7.59
N LYS A 37 15.27 10.54 7.49
CA LYS A 37 15.75 9.18 7.18
C LYS A 37 15.07 8.11 8.03
N ASP A 38 15.11 8.26 9.36
CA ASP A 38 14.52 7.28 10.28
C ASP A 38 13.00 7.21 10.16
N GLY A 39 12.36 8.34 9.81
CA GLY A 39 10.94 8.40 9.50
C GLY A 39 10.60 7.53 8.29
N PHE A 40 11.33 7.70 7.18
CA PHE A 40 11.13 6.91 5.98
C PHE A 40 11.45 5.42 6.18
N LEU A 41 12.54 5.09 6.88
CA LEU A 41 12.86 3.69 7.20
C LEU A 41 11.79 3.03 8.07
N SER A 42 11.17 3.77 9.00
CA SER A 42 10.02 3.28 9.75
C SER A 42 8.84 2.97 8.85
N LEU A 43 8.52 3.85 7.88
CA LEU A 43 7.45 3.60 6.91
C LEU A 43 7.72 2.35 6.07
N ALA A 44 8.93 2.21 5.53
CA ALA A 44 9.34 1.02 4.79
C ALA A 44 9.19 -0.28 5.61
N LYS A 45 9.60 -0.26 6.89
CA LYS A 45 9.45 -1.40 7.80
C LYS A 45 7.98 -1.74 8.03
N GLU A 46 7.12 -0.75 8.20
CA GLU A 46 5.70 -0.99 8.36
C GLU A 46 5.04 -1.54 7.10
N ASN A 47 5.45 -1.12 5.90
CA ASN A 47 5.00 -1.72 4.65
C ASN A 47 5.25 -3.23 4.59
N ARG A 48 6.50 -3.64 4.91
CA ARG A 48 6.86 -5.08 4.95
C ARG A 48 6.01 -5.85 5.97
N LYS A 49 5.65 -5.22 7.10
CA LYS A 49 4.72 -5.81 8.08
C LYS A 49 3.30 -5.96 7.52
N ASN A 50 2.82 -4.99 6.76
CA ASN A 50 1.50 -5.05 6.12
C ASN A 50 1.46 -6.18 5.09
N ALA A 51 2.49 -6.32 4.24
CA ALA A 51 2.60 -7.44 3.30
C ALA A 51 2.46 -8.80 4.02
N ALA A 52 3.23 -9.00 5.09
CA ALA A 52 3.15 -10.22 5.89
C ALA A 52 1.78 -10.41 6.59
N GLN A 53 1.13 -9.32 7.01
CA GLN A 53 -0.19 -9.37 7.62
C GLN A 53 -1.26 -9.81 6.62
N VAL A 54 -1.21 -9.29 5.39
CA VAL A 54 -2.14 -9.65 4.31
C VAL A 54 -1.98 -11.13 3.91
N GLU A 55 -0.73 -11.58 3.74
CA GLU A 55 -0.47 -12.99 3.43
C GLU A 55 -0.98 -13.91 4.54
N ARG A 56 -0.74 -13.57 5.81
CA ARG A 56 -1.22 -14.35 6.95
C ARG A 56 -2.76 -14.44 6.96
N ALA A 57 -3.44 -13.30 6.85
CA ALA A 57 -4.90 -13.26 6.83
C ALA A 57 -5.49 -14.10 5.69
N TYR A 58 -4.81 -14.16 4.55
CA TYR A 58 -5.23 -14.98 3.42
C TYR A 58 -5.08 -16.48 3.71
N TYR A 59 -3.90 -16.92 4.15
CA TYR A 59 -3.64 -18.35 4.40
C TYR A 59 -4.41 -18.92 5.59
N GLU A 60 -4.83 -18.09 6.54
CA GLU A 60 -5.66 -18.52 7.68
C GLU A 60 -7.12 -18.81 7.30
N VAL A 61 -7.60 -18.22 6.20
CA VAL A 61 -9.05 -18.15 5.91
C VAL A 61 -9.41 -18.92 4.65
N ILE A 62 -8.51 -19.00 3.66
CA ILE A 62 -8.86 -19.66 2.40
C ILE A 62 -9.06 -21.16 2.60
N SER A 63 -10.30 -21.61 2.38
CA SER A 63 -10.74 -22.97 2.64
C SER A 63 -11.33 -23.65 1.40
N ASP A 64 -11.89 -22.89 0.47
CA ASP A 64 -12.53 -23.42 -0.74
C ASP A 64 -12.23 -22.66 -2.05
N ALA A 65 -12.70 -23.23 -3.16
CA ALA A 65 -12.49 -22.69 -4.50
C ALA A 65 -13.36 -21.45 -4.81
N ILE A 66 -14.45 -21.21 -4.06
CA ILE A 66 -15.35 -20.06 -4.27
C ILE A 66 -14.66 -18.80 -3.71
N GLU A 67 -14.14 -18.89 -2.49
CA GLU A 67 -13.31 -17.86 -1.86
C GLU A 67 -12.08 -17.55 -2.73
N GLY A 68 -11.42 -18.60 -3.24
CA GLY A 68 -10.23 -18.47 -4.07
C GLY A 68 -10.43 -17.75 -5.40
N CYS A 69 -11.61 -17.87 -6.03
CA CYS A 69 -11.81 -17.48 -7.43
C CYS A 69 -12.79 -16.32 -7.66
N PHE A 70 -13.64 -15.97 -6.69
CA PHE A 70 -14.74 -15.01 -6.90
C PHE A 70 -14.78 -13.85 -5.90
N ALA A 71 -13.83 -13.77 -4.96
CA ALA A 71 -13.79 -12.71 -3.95
C ALA A 71 -13.34 -11.33 -4.47
N PHE A 72 -12.83 -11.24 -5.70
CA PHE A 72 -12.25 -10.00 -6.22
C PHE A 72 -12.63 -9.73 -7.68
N ASN A 73 -12.76 -8.44 -8.00
CA ASN A 73 -12.89 -7.96 -9.38
C ASN A 73 -12.08 -6.66 -9.55
N LEU A 74 -10.77 -6.75 -9.37
CA LEU A 74 -9.89 -5.58 -9.34
C LEU A 74 -9.33 -5.25 -10.73
N ASN A 75 -9.11 -3.96 -11.00
CA ASN A 75 -8.31 -3.51 -12.12
C ASN A 75 -6.98 -2.91 -11.60
N PRO A 76 -5.84 -3.63 -11.71
CA PRO A 76 -4.54 -3.18 -11.20
C PRO A 76 -4.11 -1.81 -11.72
N ASP A 77 -4.44 -1.48 -12.96
CA ASP A 77 -4.02 -0.23 -13.61
C ASP A 77 -4.55 1.01 -12.86
N LYS A 78 -5.66 0.87 -12.12
CA LYS A 78 -6.21 1.94 -11.27
C LYS A 78 -5.34 2.22 -10.04
N TYR A 79 -4.52 1.28 -9.62
CA TYR A 79 -3.77 1.31 -8.36
C TYR A 79 -2.26 1.28 -8.55
N THR A 80 -1.77 1.02 -9.78
CA THR A 80 -0.34 1.04 -10.09
C THR A 80 0.28 2.37 -9.66
N VAL A 81 1.27 2.25 -8.79
CA VAL A 81 2.09 3.36 -8.30
C VAL A 81 3.40 3.39 -9.09
N LYS A 82 3.82 4.58 -9.49
CA LYS A 82 5.17 4.82 -10.03
C LYS A 82 6.03 5.35 -8.90
N THR A 83 7.03 4.58 -8.51
CA THR A 83 7.93 4.86 -7.39
C THR A 83 9.23 5.54 -7.83
N GLU A 84 9.46 5.64 -9.13
CA GLU A 84 10.64 6.31 -9.69
C GLU A 84 10.62 7.82 -9.39
N LEU A 85 11.74 8.33 -8.89
CA LEU A 85 12.00 9.75 -8.68
C LEU A 85 13.24 10.16 -9.47
N ALA A 86 13.13 11.25 -10.24
CA ALA A 86 14.29 11.87 -10.88
C ALA A 86 15.33 12.29 -9.83
N GLU A 87 16.62 12.29 -10.18
CA GLU A 87 17.72 12.60 -9.25
C GLU A 87 17.56 13.99 -8.61
N GLU A 88 17.13 14.98 -9.40
CA GLU A 88 16.93 16.37 -8.98
C GLU A 88 15.56 16.65 -8.34
N THR A 89 14.84 15.62 -7.87
CA THR A 89 13.52 15.82 -7.25
C THR A 89 13.67 16.56 -5.92
N SER A 90 12.93 17.66 -5.75
CA SER A 90 12.94 18.41 -4.49
C SER A 90 12.33 17.58 -3.35
N TYR A 91 12.75 17.86 -2.10
CA TYR A 91 12.19 17.16 -0.94
C TYR A 91 10.66 17.33 -0.83
N SER A 92 10.15 18.54 -1.08
CA SER A 92 8.72 18.81 -1.10
C SER A 92 8.00 17.98 -2.17
N ASP A 93 8.54 17.90 -3.38
CA ASP A 93 7.89 17.14 -4.45
C ASP A 93 7.96 15.63 -4.21
N ALA A 94 9.04 15.15 -3.58
CA ALA A 94 9.15 13.78 -3.10
C ALA A 94 8.09 13.46 -2.02
N LEU A 95 7.83 14.37 -1.08
CA LEU A 95 6.77 14.21 -0.08
C LEU A 95 5.37 14.25 -0.69
N LYS A 96 5.10 15.15 -1.65
CA LYS A 96 3.84 15.14 -2.41
C LYS A 96 3.64 13.81 -3.12
N LYS A 97 4.70 13.28 -3.72
CA LYS A 97 4.68 11.97 -4.37
C LYS A 97 4.37 10.85 -3.38
N ALA A 98 4.98 10.89 -2.18
CA ALA A 98 4.69 9.94 -1.12
C ALA A 98 3.20 9.95 -0.73
N VAL A 99 2.60 11.14 -0.59
CA VAL A 99 1.17 11.30 -0.30
C VAL A 99 0.31 10.69 -1.42
N GLU A 100 0.62 10.96 -2.70
CA GLU A 100 -0.11 10.36 -3.83
C GLU A 100 -0.05 8.83 -3.82
N ILE A 101 1.11 8.25 -3.50
CA ILE A 101 1.31 6.80 -3.39
C ILE A 101 0.45 6.24 -2.26
N GLU A 102 0.48 6.86 -1.08
CA GLU A 102 -0.35 6.43 0.06
C GLU A 102 -1.85 6.51 -0.27
N GLU A 103 -2.33 7.59 -0.89
CA GLU A 103 -3.73 7.76 -1.27
C GLU A 103 -4.19 6.68 -2.26
N LYS A 104 -3.34 6.32 -3.23
CA LYS A 104 -3.63 5.24 -4.19
C LYS A 104 -3.68 3.86 -3.52
N ILE A 105 -2.74 3.57 -2.63
CA ILE A 105 -2.69 2.27 -1.95
C ILE A 105 -3.85 2.14 -0.95
N ILE A 106 -4.22 3.22 -0.24
CA ILE A 106 -5.42 3.23 0.61
C ILE A 106 -6.66 2.92 -0.22
N LYS A 107 -6.82 3.57 -1.38
CA LYS A 107 -7.95 3.32 -2.27
C LYS A 107 -8.01 1.84 -2.68
N PHE A 108 -6.88 1.25 -3.06
CA PHE A 108 -6.80 -0.18 -3.34
C PHE A 108 -7.31 -1.02 -2.17
N TYR A 109 -6.83 -0.79 -0.95
CA TYR A 109 -7.23 -1.57 0.22
C TYR A 109 -8.72 -1.44 0.55
N LEU A 110 -9.29 -0.23 0.42
CA LEU A 110 -10.71 0.00 0.65
C LEU A 110 -11.56 -0.72 -0.40
N ASP A 111 -11.23 -0.57 -1.68
CA ASP A 111 -11.95 -1.22 -2.78
C ASP A 111 -11.84 -2.76 -2.65
N ALA A 112 -10.65 -3.29 -2.33
CA ALA A 112 -10.42 -4.72 -2.13
C ALA A 112 -11.14 -5.27 -0.87
N SER A 113 -11.22 -4.47 0.19
CA SER A 113 -11.96 -4.82 1.41
C SER A 113 -13.45 -4.95 1.13
N GLU A 114 -14.03 -3.97 0.42
CA GLU A 114 -15.46 -3.97 0.10
C GLU A 114 -15.84 -5.20 -0.75
N MET A 115 -15.02 -5.55 -1.73
CA MET A 115 -15.21 -6.72 -2.59
C MET A 115 -15.14 -8.06 -1.84
N SER A 116 -14.17 -8.20 -0.94
CA SER A 116 -13.90 -9.47 -0.25
C SER A 116 -14.78 -9.71 0.98
N ARG A 117 -15.49 -8.69 1.46
CA ARG A 117 -16.21 -8.71 2.75
C ARG A 117 -17.18 -9.88 2.93
N ALA A 118 -17.86 -10.30 1.86
CA ALA A 118 -18.87 -11.36 1.92
C ALA A 118 -18.28 -12.78 1.91
N LEU A 119 -17.07 -12.96 1.37
CA LEU A 119 -16.47 -14.29 1.16
C LEU A 119 -15.25 -14.52 2.05
N ILE A 120 -14.42 -13.50 2.30
CA ILE A 120 -13.18 -13.63 3.06
C ILE A 120 -13.09 -12.49 4.09
N GLY A 121 -14.02 -12.52 5.06
CA GLY A 121 -14.24 -11.41 6.00
C GLY A 121 -13.01 -10.99 6.80
N ASP A 122 -12.13 -11.92 7.16
CA ASP A 122 -10.90 -11.62 7.89
C ASP A 122 -9.84 -10.93 7.02
N VAL A 123 -9.78 -11.25 5.72
CA VAL A 123 -8.94 -10.50 4.76
C VAL A 123 -9.48 -9.08 4.59
N SER A 124 -10.81 -8.90 4.47
CA SER A 124 -11.42 -7.56 4.43
C SER A 124 -11.07 -6.73 5.67
N ARG A 125 -11.16 -7.32 6.87
CA ARG A 125 -10.77 -6.64 8.12
C ARG A 125 -9.28 -6.28 8.16
N ALA A 126 -8.41 -7.15 7.65
CA ALA A 126 -6.99 -6.87 7.54
C ALA A 126 -6.73 -5.66 6.62
N PHE A 127 -7.42 -5.60 5.48
CA PHE A 127 -7.34 -4.48 4.54
C PHE A 127 -7.83 -3.17 5.15
N ASP A 128 -9.01 -3.14 5.80
CA ASP A 128 -9.53 -1.94 6.47
C ASP A 128 -8.54 -1.41 7.53
N LYS A 129 -7.95 -2.33 8.30
CA LYS A 129 -6.96 -1.98 9.33
C LYS A 129 -5.69 -1.36 8.73
N ILE A 130 -5.22 -1.87 7.59
CA ILE A 130 -4.05 -1.33 6.90
C ILE A 130 -4.36 0.04 6.28
N ALA A 131 -5.51 0.18 5.62
CA ALA A 131 -5.97 1.45 5.05
C ALA A 131 -6.03 2.56 6.11
N LYS A 132 -6.58 2.25 7.30
CA LYS A 132 -6.64 3.20 8.42
C LYS A 132 -5.25 3.68 8.85
N LYS A 133 -4.30 2.75 9.08
CA LYS A 133 -2.92 3.10 9.47
C LYS A 133 -2.22 3.93 8.41
N ARG A 134 -2.45 3.63 7.14
CA ARG A 134 -1.91 4.42 6.02
C ARG A 134 -2.46 5.84 5.99
N GLY A 135 -3.74 6.03 6.36
CA GLY A 135 -4.32 7.36 6.54
C GLY A 135 -3.57 8.20 7.57
N GLU A 136 -3.16 7.61 8.69
CA GLU A 136 -2.33 8.27 9.71
C GLU A 136 -0.96 8.71 9.15
N ARG A 137 -0.38 7.94 8.23
CA ARG A 137 0.89 8.29 7.55
C ARG A 137 0.72 9.51 6.64
N ILE A 138 -0.39 9.61 5.92
CA ILE A 138 -0.68 10.79 5.09
C ILE A 138 -0.66 12.06 5.94
N HIS A 139 -1.28 12.03 7.13
CA HIS A 139 -1.24 13.18 8.04
C HIS A 139 0.18 13.53 8.46
N ARG A 140 1.03 12.53 8.75
CA ARG A 140 2.45 12.73 9.06
C ARG A 140 3.21 13.37 7.89
N LEU A 141 3.05 12.85 6.67
CA LEU A 141 3.70 13.38 5.46
C LEU A 141 3.25 14.81 5.12
N LYS A 142 1.95 15.11 5.26
CA LYS A 142 1.39 16.46 5.06
C LYS A 142 1.87 17.46 6.10
N SER A 143 2.14 17.01 7.33
CA SER A 143 2.74 17.84 8.38
C SER A 143 4.16 18.26 8.00
N LEU A 144 4.99 17.32 7.50
CA LEU A 144 6.34 17.62 7.01
C LEU A 144 6.36 18.62 5.84
N LEU A 145 5.34 18.62 4.98
CA LEU A 145 5.17 19.62 3.91
C LEU A 145 4.86 21.02 4.46
N THR A 146 4.03 21.08 5.50
CA THR A 146 3.57 22.35 6.08
C THR A 146 4.65 23.03 6.93
N ASP A 147 5.38 22.25 7.72
CA ASP A 147 6.46 22.73 8.59
C ASP A 147 7.65 23.32 7.80
N ARG A 148 7.76 22.99 6.51
CA ARG A 148 8.84 23.43 5.61
C ARG A 148 8.40 24.52 4.62
N ALA A 149 7.11 24.88 4.61
CA ALA A 149 6.58 26.00 3.84
C ALA A 149 6.62 27.33 4.62
N ARG A 150 7.03 27.28 5.89
CA ARG A 150 7.33 28.42 6.77
C ARG A 150 8.82 28.65 6.84
#